data_AF-A0A3C1EPQ6-F1
#
_entry.id   AF-A0A3C1EPQ6-F1
#
_cell.length_a   1.000
_cell.length_b   1.000
_cell.length_c   1.000
_cell.angle_alpha   90.00
_cell.angle_beta   90.00
_cell.angle_gamma   90.00
#
_symmetry.space_group_name_H-M   'P 1'
#
loop_
_entity.id
_entity.type
_entity.pdbx_description
1 polymer ?
#
loop_
_entity_poly.entity_id
_entity_poly.type
_entity_poly.pdbx_seq_one_letter_code
_entity_poly.pdbx_strand_id
1 'polypeptide(L)'
;MSIALRARVAELIRVRDYAGLRAWLKSADRARLARGWARLEPLHKLVAFKLLDAASAMEFYRVLPFREKYFLLSGFPLDAIAPVLESAPAAARRQFVRLPAEFAALMFRELARGAEHRMSNAKA
;
A
#
# COMPACT_ATOMS: atom_id res chain seq x y z
N MET A 1 -19.64 0.22 -5.61
CA MET A 1 -18.77 1.26 -5.00
C MET A 1 -17.25 1.06 -5.17
N SER A 2 -16.75 0.07 -5.94
CA SER A 2 -15.29 -0.16 -6.07
C SER A 2 -14.60 0.52 -7.26
N ILE A 3 -15.37 0.94 -8.27
CA ILE A 3 -14.87 1.66 -9.45
C ILE A 3 -14.27 3.02 -9.03
N ALA A 4 -14.86 3.67 -8.03
CA ALA A 4 -14.46 4.99 -7.55
C ALA A 4 -13.03 5.01 -6.95
N LEU A 5 -12.59 3.94 -6.27
CA LEU A 5 -11.25 3.87 -5.70
C LEU A 5 -10.18 3.81 -6.78
N ARG A 6 -10.32 2.88 -7.72
CA ARG A 6 -9.37 2.72 -8.82
C ARG A 6 -9.26 4.00 -9.65
N ALA A 7 -10.40 4.58 -10.03
CA ALA A 7 -10.45 5.81 -10.79
C ALA A 7 -9.78 6.97 -10.04
N ARG A 8 -10.06 7.13 -8.73
CA ARG A 8 -9.47 8.21 -7.93
C ARG A 8 -7.96 8.08 -7.78
N VAL A 9 -7.45 6.88 -7.49
CA VAL A 9 -6.01 6.63 -7.37
C VAL A 9 -5.33 6.86 -8.72
N ALA A 10 -5.89 6.31 -9.80
CA ALA A 10 -5.34 6.49 -11.14
C ALA A 10 -5.30 7.97 -11.54
N GLU A 11 -6.36 8.73 -11.25
CA GLU A 11 -6.41 10.15 -11.57
C GLU A 11 -5.35 10.96 -10.82
N LEU A 12 -5.24 10.77 -9.50
CA LEU A 12 -4.25 11.50 -8.68
C LEU A 12 -2.81 11.15 -9.07
N ILE A 13 -2.53 9.90 -9.44
CA ILE A 13 -1.21 9.49 -9.95
C ILE A 13 -0.96 10.11 -11.32
N ARG A 14 -1.95 10.11 -12.22
CA ARG A 14 -1.86 10.69 -13.57
C ARG A 14 -1.53 12.17 -13.54
N VAL A 15 -2.20 12.95 -12.68
CA VAL A 15 -1.93 14.40 -12.51
C VAL A 15 -0.78 14.67 -11.53
N ARG A 16 -0.12 13.62 -11.01
CA ARG A 16 1.01 13.69 -10.07
C ARG A 16 0.69 14.43 -8.78
N ASP A 17 -0.56 14.42 -8.35
CA ASP A 17 -1.02 14.97 -7.09
C ASP A 17 -0.84 13.96 -5.95
N TYR A 18 0.43 13.72 -5.59
CA TYR A 18 0.79 12.79 -4.51
C TYR A 18 0.42 13.32 -3.12
N ALA A 19 0.36 14.64 -2.95
CA ALA A 19 -0.10 15.26 -1.71
C ALA A 19 -1.60 15.02 -1.50
N GLY A 20 -2.41 15.24 -2.54
CA GLY A 20 -3.84 14.93 -2.53
C GLY A 20 -4.11 13.44 -2.40
N LEU A 21 -3.31 12.57 -3.04
CA LEU A 21 -3.40 11.12 -2.85
C LEU A 21 -3.13 10.72 -1.41
N ARG A 22 -2.05 11.25 -0.80
CA ARG A 22 -1.74 10.99 0.60
C ARG A 22 -2.87 11.45 1.53
N ALA A 23 -3.38 12.67 1.34
CA ALA A 23 -4.47 13.20 2.15
C ALA A 23 -5.74 12.35 2.05
N TRP A 24 -6.10 11.94 0.83
CA TRP A 24 -7.25 11.08 0.58
C TRP A 24 -7.08 9.68 1.17
N LEU A 25 -5.90 9.07 1.06
CA LEU A 25 -5.63 7.76 1.67
C LEU A 25 -5.74 7.82 3.20
N LYS A 26 -5.28 8.92 3.83
CA LYS A 26 -5.38 9.10 5.28
C LYS A 26 -6.83 9.19 5.75
N SER A 27 -7.69 9.92 5.04
CA SER A 27 -9.09 10.12 5.41
C SER A 27 -10.02 8.97 5.04
N ALA A 28 -9.58 8.07 4.14
CA ALA A 28 -10.40 6.96 3.71
C ALA A 28 -10.48 5.82 4.74
N ASP A 29 -11.69 5.27 4.92
CA ASP A 29 -11.94 4.09 5.75
C ASP A 29 -11.08 2.89 5.30
N ARG A 30 -10.33 2.31 6.24
CA ARG A 30 -9.34 1.25 5.96
C ARG A 30 -10.02 -0.02 5.43
N ALA A 31 -11.16 -0.40 6.00
CA ALA A 31 -11.89 -1.59 5.57
C ALA A 31 -12.40 -1.44 4.13
N ARG A 32 -12.92 -0.25 3.78
CA ARG A 32 -13.34 0.09 2.42
C ARG A 32 -12.17 0.15 1.43
N LEU A 33 -11.04 0.75 1.82
CA LEU A 33 -9.83 0.74 1.01
C LEU A 33 -9.40 -0.70 0.72
N ALA A 34 -9.34 -1.56 1.74
CA ALA A 34 -8.88 -2.95 1.61
C ALA A 34 -9.75 -3.76 0.62
N ARG A 35 -11.08 -3.61 0.66
CA ARG A 35 -12.00 -4.27 -0.29
C ARG A 35 -11.77 -3.86 -1.75
N GLY A 36 -11.32 -2.64 -1.99
CA GLY A 36 -11.04 -2.11 -3.32
C GLY A 36 -9.60 -2.37 -3.79
N TRP A 37 -8.67 -2.61 -2.87
CA TRP A 37 -7.24 -2.58 -3.11
C TRP A 37 -6.78 -3.55 -4.19
N ALA A 38 -7.31 -4.77 -4.20
CA ALA A 38 -6.96 -5.79 -5.17
C ALA A 38 -7.20 -5.39 -6.64
N ARG A 39 -8.06 -4.39 -6.89
CA ARG A 39 -8.40 -3.88 -8.23
C ARG A 39 -7.51 -2.74 -8.71
N LEU A 40 -6.55 -2.30 -7.90
CA LEU A 40 -5.54 -1.33 -8.32
C LEU A 40 -4.49 -2.01 -9.19
N GLU A 41 -3.92 -1.24 -10.12
CA GLU A 41 -2.72 -1.68 -10.84
C GLU A 41 -1.55 -1.91 -9.87
N PRO A 42 -0.66 -2.89 -10.13
CA PRO A 42 0.44 -3.21 -9.22
C PRO A 42 1.28 -1.99 -8.83
N LEU A 43 1.66 -1.15 -9.80
CA LEU A 43 2.43 0.07 -9.53
C LEU A 43 1.63 1.08 -8.68
N HIS A 44 0.33 1.23 -8.95
CA HIS A 44 -0.53 2.13 -8.17
C HIS A 44 -0.67 1.69 -6.70
N LYS A 45 -0.71 0.38 -6.44
CA LYS A 45 -0.70 -0.15 -5.07
C LYS A 45 0.58 0.27 -4.33
N LEU A 46 1.73 0.09 -4.97
CA LEU A 46 3.02 0.42 -4.37
C LEU A 46 3.14 1.92 -4.11
N VAL A 47 2.80 2.76 -5.10
CA VAL A 47 2.78 4.22 -4.97
C VAL A 47 1.89 4.66 -3.82
N ALA A 48 0.64 4.20 -3.78
CA ALA A 48 -0.30 4.57 -2.72
C ALA A 48 0.19 4.12 -1.34
N PHE A 49 0.72 2.90 -1.22
CA PHE A 49 1.24 2.41 0.06
C PHE A 49 2.47 3.20 0.54
N LYS A 50 3.37 3.59 -0.37
CA LYS A 50 4.59 4.35 -0.06
C LYS A 50 4.33 5.83 0.29
N LEU A 51 3.10 6.32 0.14
CA LEU A 51 2.70 7.65 0.60
C LEU A 51 2.17 7.65 2.04
N LEU A 52 1.87 6.48 2.60
CA LEU A 52 1.47 6.33 3.99
C LEU A 52 2.70 6.42 4.90
N ASP A 53 2.55 7.11 6.04
CA ASP A 53 3.53 7.02 7.12
C ASP A 53 3.49 5.62 7.76
N ALA A 54 4.54 5.30 8.53
CA ALA A 54 4.71 3.99 9.15
C ALA A 54 3.48 3.52 9.94
N ALA A 55 2.88 4.41 10.73
CA ALA A 55 1.68 4.08 11.52
C ALA A 55 0.49 3.73 10.60
N SER A 56 0.15 4.62 9.66
CA SER A 56 -0.98 4.41 8.75
C SER A 56 -0.78 3.20 7.84
N ALA A 57 0.47 2.96 7.41
CA ALA A 57 0.85 1.82 6.59
C ALA A 57 0.62 0.50 7.33
N MET A 58 1.00 0.39 8.62
CA MET A 58 0.74 -0.83 9.41
C MET A 58 -0.75 -1.06 9.68
N GLU A 59 -1.49 -0.01 10.06
CA GLU A 59 -2.94 -0.11 10.27
C GLU A 59 -3.63 -0.65 9.02
N PHE A 60 -3.30 -0.08 7.86
CA PHE A 60 -3.84 -0.52 6.59
C PHE A 60 -3.36 -1.94 6.23
N TYR A 61 -2.07 -2.23 6.41
CA TYR A 61 -1.50 -3.53 6.11
C TYR A 61 -2.19 -4.66 6.89
N ARG A 62 -2.52 -4.44 8.18
CA ARG A 62 -3.18 -5.46 9.02
C ARG A 62 -4.53 -5.90 8.48
N VAL A 63 -5.30 -5.00 7.88
CA VAL A 63 -6.64 -5.29 7.33
C VAL A 63 -6.61 -5.85 5.90
N LEU A 64 -5.44 -5.90 5.25
CA LEU A 64 -5.32 -6.46 3.91
C LEU A 64 -5.39 -7.99 3.91
N PRO A 65 -5.94 -8.60 2.84
CA PRO A 65 -5.87 -10.03 2.64
C PRO A 65 -4.42 -10.46 2.40
N PHE A 66 -4.13 -11.73 2.68
CA PHE A 66 -2.77 -12.26 2.64
C PHE A 66 -2.03 -11.98 1.33
N ARG A 67 -2.69 -12.17 0.17
CA ARG A 67 -2.04 -11.96 -1.15
C ARG A 67 -1.55 -10.52 -1.31
N GLU A 68 -2.33 -9.54 -0.82
CA GLU A 68 -1.97 -8.13 -0.89
C GLU A 68 -0.88 -7.77 0.14
N LYS A 69 -0.93 -8.38 1.34
CA LYS A 69 0.16 -8.27 2.33
C LYS A 69 1.49 -8.76 1.74
N TYR A 70 1.49 -9.96 1.15
CA TYR A 70 2.67 -10.54 0.50
C TYR A 70 3.20 -9.63 -0.61
N PHE A 71 2.33 -9.16 -1.51
CA PHE A 71 2.70 -8.25 -2.59
C PHE A 71 3.41 -6.98 -2.09
N LEU A 72 2.85 -6.31 -1.07
CA LEU A 72 3.43 -5.09 -0.52
C LEU A 72 4.76 -5.34 0.21
N LEU A 73 4.90 -6.50 0.85
CA LEU A 73 6.16 -6.90 1.48
C LEU A 73 7.25 -7.17 0.43
N SER A 74 6.93 -7.85 -0.67
CA SER A 74 7.88 -8.06 -1.77
C SER A 74 8.30 -6.76 -2.45
N GLY A 75 7.39 -5.78 -2.54
CA GLY A 75 7.66 -4.43 -3.01
C GLY A 75 8.08 -3.45 -1.91
N PHE A 76 8.66 -3.93 -0.80
CA PHE A 76 9.04 -3.08 0.33
C PHE A 76 10.08 -2.00 -0.03
N PRO A 77 11.15 -2.27 -0.78
CA PRO A 77 12.12 -1.25 -1.16
C PRO A 77 11.48 -0.08 -1.91
N LEU A 78 12.04 1.11 -1.74
CA LEU A 78 11.54 2.31 -2.40
C LEU A 78 11.73 2.24 -3.93
N ASP A 79 12.76 1.52 -4.40
CA ASP A 79 13.05 1.32 -5.82
C ASP A 79 11.97 0.51 -6.56
N ALA A 80 11.06 -0.14 -5.83
CA ALA A 80 9.88 -0.80 -6.41
C ALA A 80 8.93 0.19 -7.13
N ILE A 81 9.11 1.50 -6.92
CA ILE A 81 8.41 2.57 -7.65
C ILE A 81 9.38 3.46 -8.45
N ALA A 82 10.56 2.98 -8.83
CA ALA A 82 11.57 3.75 -9.57
C ALA A 82 11.01 4.53 -10.78
N PRO A 83 10.15 3.95 -11.66
CA PRO A 83 9.58 4.70 -12.80
C PRO A 83 8.79 5.96 -12.40
N VAL A 84 8.20 5.95 -11.20
CA VAL A 84 7.44 7.08 -10.65
C VAL A 84 8.38 8.11 -10.05
N LEU A 85 9.45 7.68 -9.38
CA LEU A 85 10.43 8.57 -8.76
C LEU A 85 11.26 9.31 -9.80
N GLU A 86 11.69 8.63 -10.86
CA GLU A 86 12.49 9.20 -11.94
C GLU A 86 11.74 10.32 -12.67
N SER A 87 10.44 10.15 -12.87
CA SER A 87 9.59 11.13 -13.56
C SER A 87 9.03 12.23 -12.65
N ALA A 88 9.15 12.09 -11.32
CA ALA A 88 8.58 13.01 -10.34
C ALA A 88 9.51 14.21 -10.03
N PRO A 89 8.94 15.43 -9.90
CA PRO A 89 9.68 16.58 -9.35
C PRO A 89 10.27 16.29 -7.97
N ALA A 90 11.38 16.94 -7.62
CA ALA A 90 12.05 16.71 -6.33
C ALA A 90 11.12 16.92 -5.12
N ALA A 91 10.23 17.93 -5.18
CA ALA A 91 9.23 18.18 -4.13
C ALA A 91 8.23 17.03 -3.97
N ALA A 92 7.83 16.39 -5.08
CA ALA A 92 6.96 15.22 -5.07
C ALA A 92 7.67 13.98 -4.51
N ARG A 93 8.95 13.77 -4.87
CA ARG A 93 9.77 12.65 -4.36
C ARG A 93 9.84 12.63 -2.83
N ARG A 94 9.87 13.80 -2.18
CA ARG A 94 9.89 13.94 -0.72
C ARG A 94 8.61 13.45 -0.02
N GLN A 95 7.52 13.24 -0.76
CA GLN A 95 6.27 12.69 -0.20
C GLN A 95 6.34 11.17 0.03
N PHE A 96 7.22 10.47 -0.69
CA PHE A 96 7.36 9.03 -0.57
C PHE A 96 8.21 8.65 0.63
N VAL A 97 7.64 7.81 1.49
CA VAL A 97 8.26 7.41 2.75
C VAL A 97 9.19 6.23 2.49
N ARG A 98 10.46 6.41 2.87
CA ARG A 98 11.40 5.30 3.02
C ARG A 98 11.18 4.68 4.38
N LEU A 99 10.42 3.60 4.43
CA LEU A 99 10.17 2.86 5.67
C LEU A 99 11.47 2.19 6.14
N PRO A 100 11.81 2.24 7.44
CA PRO A 100 13.01 1.59 7.98
C PRO A 100 13.00 0.07 7.81
N ALA A 101 14.17 -0.58 7.80
CA ALA A 101 14.27 -2.02 7.55
C ALA A 101 13.54 -2.86 8.61
N GLU A 102 13.52 -2.42 9.87
CA GLU A 102 12.76 -3.04 10.96
C GLU A 102 11.25 -3.08 10.69
N PHE A 103 10.75 -2.17 9.84
CA PHE A 103 9.35 -2.16 9.44
C PHE A 103 8.99 -3.36 8.55
N ALA A 104 9.92 -3.81 7.69
CA ALA A 104 9.73 -5.03 6.91
C ALA A 104 9.60 -6.26 7.82
N ALA A 105 10.35 -6.31 8.92
CA ALA A 105 10.23 -7.38 9.91
C ALA A 105 8.84 -7.39 10.58
N LEU A 106 8.26 -6.22 10.87
CA LEU A 106 6.89 -6.12 11.38
C LEU A 106 5.86 -6.61 10.36
N MET A 107 5.98 -6.18 9.10
CA MET A 107 5.12 -6.64 8.01
C MET A 107 5.21 -8.16 7.80
N PHE A 108 6.41 -8.74 7.92
CA PHE A 108 6.62 -10.18 7.85
C PHE A 108 5.90 -10.92 8.98
N ARG A 109 6.05 -10.45 10.23
CA ARG A 109 5.35 -11.05 11.40
C ARG A 109 3.83 -11.03 11.22
N GLU A 110 3.27 -9.91 10.74
CA GLU A 110 1.82 -9.80 10.50
C GLU A 110 1.35 -10.67 9.32
N LEU A 111 2.21 -10.93 8.33
CA LEU A 111 1.92 -11.86 7.24
C LEU A 111 1.90 -13.31 7.76
N ALA A 112 2.89 -13.69 8.56
CA ALA A 112 3.04 -15.03 9.13
C ALA A 112 1.83 -15.43 10.00
N ARG A 113 1.35 -14.52 10.86
CA ARG A 113 0.12 -14.72 11.65
C ARG A 113 -1.10 -15.08 10.79
N GLY A 114 -1.22 -14.45 9.61
CA GLY A 114 -2.29 -14.74 8.66
C GLY A 114 -2.10 -16.03 7.86
N ALA A 115 -0.88 -16.60 7.81
CA ALA A 115 -0.62 -17.90 7.21
C ALA A 115 -1.04 -19.03 8.15
N GLU A 116 -0.69 -18.92 9.44
CA GLU A 116 -1.00 -19.92 10.48
C GLU A 116 -2.52 -20.15 10.61
N HIS A 117 -3.32 -19.09 10.60
CA HIS A 117 -4.79 -19.19 10.61
C HIS A 117 -5.36 -19.98 9.42
N ARG A 118 -4.75 -19.87 8.23
CA ARG A 118 -5.22 -20.59 7.04
C ARG A 118 -4.81 -22.06 7.04
N MET A 119 -3.67 -22.40 7.65
CA MET A 119 -3.25 -23.79 7.82
C MET A 119 -4.09 -24.51 8.89
N SER A 120 -4.52 -23.79 9.93
CA SER A 120 -5.41 -24.34 10.97
C SER A 120 -6.81 -24.67 10.42
N ASN A 121 -7.39 -23.80 9.58
CA ASN A 121 -8.71 -24.03 8.98
C ASN A 121 -8.72 -25.03 7.81
N ALA A 122 -7.57 -25.39 7.25
CA ALA A 122 -7.47 -26.38 6.17
C ALA A 122 -7.37 -27.83 6.68
N LYS A 123 -7.24 -28.02 8.01
CA LYS A 123 -7.14 -29.33 8.67
C LYS A 123 -8.41 -29.72 9.46
N ALA A 124 -9.45 -28.91 9.40
CA ALA A 124 -10.78 -29.14 9.99
C ALA A 124 -11.79 -29.41 8.88
#